data_AF-A0AAD9QAB3-F1
#
_entry.id   AF-A0AAD9QAB3-F1
#
_cell.length_a   1.000
_cell.length_b   1.000
_cell.length_c   1.000
_cell.angle_alpha   90.00
_cell.angle_beta   90.00
_cell.angle_gamma   90.00
#
_symmetry.space_group_name_H-M   'P 1'
#
loop_
_entity.id
_entity.type
_entity.pdbx_description
1 polymer ?
#
loop_
_entity_poly.entity_id
_entity_poly.type
_entity_poly.pdbx_seq_one_letter_code
_entity_poly.pdbx_strand_id
1 'polypeptide(L)'
;MRQHLVHCLEKGRLEAFPRQLNTARFNKRQTYDIDLFCYCSMPECWDDMLQCELCEEWLQMTCEGLKTAPEGEWLCSVCRPPKSKRFRHF
;
A
#
# COMPACT_ATOMS: atom_id res chain seq x y z
N MET A 1 -0.86 -28.70 10.77
CA MET A 1 -1.73 -28.83 9.57
C MET A 1 -3.05 -29.51 9.96
N ARG A 2 -4.16 -29.22 9.27
CA ARG A 2 -5.48 -29.87 9.53
C ARG A 2 -5.39 -31.36 9.18
N GLN A 3 -5.49 -32.25 10.16
CA GLN A 3 -5.27 -33.70 10.00
C GLN A 3 -6.10 -34.35 8.87
N HIS A 4 -7.37 -33.94 8.71
CA HIS A 4 -8.23 -34.41 7.60
C HIS A 4 -7.66 -34.13 6.22
N LEU A 5 -7.01 -32.98 6.04
CA LEU A 5 -6.43 -32.60 4.75
C LEU A 5 -5.24 -33.48 4.40
N VAL A 6 -4.38 -33.78 5.38
CA VAL A 6 -3.22 -34.68 5.19
C VAL A 6 -3.69 -36.05 4.71
N HIS A 7 -4.70 -36.62 5.38
CA HIS A 7 -5.29 -37.91 5.01
C HIS A 7 -5.93 -37.92 3.63
N CYS A 8 -6.61 -36.84 3.23
CA CYS A 8 -7.19 -36.74 1.88
C CYS A 8 -6.11 -36.71 0.79
N LEU A 9 -5.00 -36.02 1.06
CA LEU A 9 -3.87 -35.93 0.14
C LEU A 9 -3.17 -37.29 0.00
N GLU A 10 -2.93 -38.00 1.10
CA GLU A 10 -2.39 -39.37 1.09
C GLU A 10 -3.28 -40.35 0.31
N LYS A 11 -4.60 -40.16 0.37
CA LYS A 11 -5.58 -40.98 -0.36
C LYS A 11 -5.84 -40.51 -1.80
N GLY A 12 -5.27 -39.39 -2.24
CA GLY A 12 -5.51 -38.81 -3.57
C GLY A 12 -6.97 -38.42 -3.82
N ARG A 13 -7.78 -38.25 -2.77
CA ARG A 13 -9.21 -37.94 -2.89
C ARG A 13 -9.63 -37.00 -1.78
N LEU A 14 -10.20 -35.86 -2.17
CA LEU A 14 -10.77 -34.89 -1.24
C LEU A 14 -12.16 -35.36 -0.78
N GLU A 15 -12.28 -35.63 0.51
CA GLU A 15 -13.56 -35.94 1.16
C GLU A 15 -14.10 -34.72 1.90
N ALA A 16 -15.42 -34.66 2.08
CA ALA A 16 -16.07 -33.60 2.85
C ALA A 16 -15.47 -33.52 4.26
N PHE A 17 -15.08 -32.32 4.67
CA PHE A 17 -14.55 -32.10 6.02
C PHE A 17 -15.64 -32.41 7.06
N PRO A 18 -15.27 -33.03 8.20
CA PRO A 18 -16.20 -33.26 9.28
C PRO A 18 -16.88 -31.94 9.70
N ARG A 19 -18.21 -31.93 9.74
CA ARG A 19 -18.96 -30.77 10.23
C ARG A 19 -18.65 -30.56 11.70
N GLN A 20 -17.97 -29.47 12.03
CA GLN A 20 -17.81 -29.05 13.41
C GLN A 20 -19.13 -28.45 13.90
N LEU A 21 -19.73 -29.08 14.91
CA LEU A 21 -20.95 -28.60 15.58
C LEU A 21 -20.68 -27.36 16.45
N ASN A 22 -19.41 -27.11 16.78
CA ASN A 22 -18.99 -25.87 17.39
C ASN A 22 -18.96 -24.79 16.30
N THR A 23 -19.96 -23.93 16.28
CA THR A 23 -19.84 -22.63 15.61
C THR A 23 -18.55 -22.00 16.11
N ALA A 24 -17.56 -21.84 15.23
CA ALA A 24 -16.34 -21.14 15.56
C ALA A 24 -16.74 -19.83 16.25
N ARG A 25 -16.25 -19.60 17.47
CA ARG A 25 -16.38 -18.28 18.09
C ARG A 25 -15.69 -17.33 17.12
N PHE A 26 -16.47 -16.61 16.33
CA PHE A 26 -15.93 -15.55 15.49
C PHE A 26 -15.35 -14.53 16.47
N ASN A 27 -14.03 -14.52 16.59
CA ASN A 27 -13.35 -13.40 17.22
C ASN A 27 -13.89 -12.15 16.55
N LYS A 28 -14.29 -11.14 17.34
CA LYS A 28 -14.74 -9.86 16.79
C LYS A 28 -13.65 -9.36 15.84
N ARG A 29 -13.96 -9.29 14.54
CA ARG A 29 -13.06 -8.67 13.58
C ARG A 29 -12.98 -7.19 13.95
N GLN A 30 -11.77 -6.71 14.20
CA GLN A 30 -11.52 -5.28 14.28
C GLN A 30 -11.18 -4.83 12.86
N THR A 31 -11.96 -3.90 12.34
CA THR A 31 -11.72 -3.23 11.07
C THR A 31 -11.51 -1.76 11.38
N TYR A 32 -10.58 -1.14 10.68
CA TYR A 32 -10.28 0.28 10.78
C TYR A 32 -10.22 0.84 9.37
N ASP A 33 -10.79 2.03 9.20
CA ASP A 33 -10.69 2.78 7.96
C ASP A 33 -9.36 3.55 7.98
N ILE A 34 -8.66 3.55 6.86
CA ILE A 34 -7.40 4.26 6.68
C ILE A 34 -7.53 5.09 5.42
N ASP A 35 -7.25 6.38 5.53
CA ASP A 35 -7.16 7.25 4.36
C ASP A 35 -5.89 6.92 3.58
N LEU A 36 -6.07 6.63 2.29
CA LEU A 36 -4.97 6.35 1.37
C LEU A 36 -4.60 7.61 0.61
N PHE A 37 -3.37 8.06 0.82
CA PHE A 37 -2.75 9.17 0.10
C PHE A 37 -1.62 8.65 -0.78
N CYS A 38 -1.03 9.57 -1.56
CA CYS A 38 0.02 9.28 -2.53
C CYS A 38 -0.43 8.31 -3.64
N TYR A 39 0.15 8.44 -4.83
CA TYR A 39 -0.14 7.53 -5.94
C TYR A 39 0.34 6.09 -5.69
N CYS A 40 1.17 5.85 -4.66
CA CYS A 40 1.59 4.51 -4.27
C CYS A 40 0.50 3.73 -3.53
N SER A 41 -0.52 4.43 -2.99
CA SER A 41 -1.63 3.85 -2.21
C SER A 41 -1.16 2.94 -1.06
N MET A 42 0.00 3.24 -0.48
CA MET A 42 0.62 2.45 0.59
C MET A 42 0.46 3.17 1.93
N PRO A 43 -0.41 2.69 2.84
CA PRO A 43 -0.70 3.36 4.11
C PRO A 43 0.43 3.23 5.15
N GLU A 44 1.26 2.18 5.06
CA GLU A 44 2.26 1.83 6.08
C GLU A 44 3.68 2.30 5.75
N CYS A 45 3.83 3.42 5.05
CA CYS A 45 5.14 4.02 4.90
C CYS A 45 5.37 4.97 6.08
N TRP A 46 6.32 4.64 6.95
CA TRP A 46 6.82 5.48 8.05
C TRP A 46 7.65 6.66 7.53
N ASP A 47 7.30 7.15 6.34
CA ASP A 47 8.02 8.16 5.59
C ASP A 47 7.32 9.49 5.77
N ASP A 48 8.11 10.56 5.81
CA ASP A 48 7.58 11.91 5.92
C ASP A 48 6.76 12.23 4.66
N MET A 49 5.63 12.90 4.86
CA MET A 49 4.74 13.30 3.78
C MET A 49 4.79 14.81 3.58
N LEU A 50 4.66 15.22 2.31
CA LEU A 50 4.62 16.61 1.88
C LEU A 50 3.33 16.85 1.12
N GLN A 51 2.74 18.02 1.35
CA GLN A 51 1.59 18.48 0.58
C GLN A 51 2.06 19.32 -0.60
N CYS A 52 1.53 19.04 -1.79
CA CYS A 52 1.76 19.88 -2.96
C CYS A 52 0.95 21.18 -2.86
N GLU A 53 1.59 22.34 -3.04
CA GLU A 53 0.93 23.65 -2.98
C GLU A 53 -0.08 23.88 -4.12
N LEU A 54 -0.02 23.12 -5.21
CA LEU A 54 -0.91 23.31 -6.38
C LEU A 54 -2.10 22.36 -6.40
N CYS A 55 -1.89 21.07 -6.14
CA CYS A 55 -2.96 20.06 -6.18
C CYS A 55 -3.43 19.63 -4.79
N GLU A 56 -2.82 20.15 -3.73
CA GLU A 56 -3.15 19.85 -2.32
C GLU A 56 -3.02 18.37 -1.92
N GLU A 57 -2.47 17.52 -2.81
CA GLU A 57 -2.26 16.10 -2.53
C GLU A 57 -1.06 15.88 -1.61
N TRP A 58 -1.20 14.89 -0.73
CA TRP A 58 -0.14 14.42 0.16
C TRP A 58 0.65 13.30 -0.50
N LEU A 59 1.96 13.48 -0.62
CA LEU A 59 2.87 12.52 -1.22
C LEU A 59 4.01 12.19 -0.26
N GLN A 60 4.45 10.95 -0.29
CA GLN A 60 5.62 10.52 0.48
C GLN A 60 6.88 11.12 -0.12
N MET A 61 7.80 11.54 0.73
CA MET A 61 9.08 12.10 0.31
C MET A 61 9.87 11.12 -0.57
N THR A 62 9.91 9.83 -0.22
CA THR A 62 10.58 8.79 -1.00
C THR A 62 9.92 8.56 -2.36
N CYS A 63 8.58 8.64 -2.45
CA CYS A 63 7.86 8.58 -3.73
C CYS A 63 8.31 9.72 -4.65
N GLU A 64 8.51 10.91 -4.09
CA GLU A 64 8.99 12.10 -4.80
C GLU A 64 10.52 12.18 -4.92
N GLY A 65 11.25 11.14 -4.48
CA GLY A 65 12.71 11.04 -4.57
C GLY A 65 13.47 12.01 -3.66
N LEU A 66 12.84 12.48 -2.59
CA LEU A 66 13.41 13.40 -1.61
C LEU A 66 14.00 12.63 -0.43
N LYS A 67 15.16 13.09 0.06
CA LYS A 67 15.81 12.54 1.26
C LYS A 67 15.63 13.42 2.49
N THR A 68 15.32 14.70 2.27
CA THR A 68 15.19 15.73 3.29
C THR A 68 14.03 16.64 2.90
N ALA A 69 13.29 17.13 3.89
CA ALA A 69 12.17 18.02 3.65
C ALA A 69 12.67 19.28 2.93
N PRO A 70 12.04 19.69 1.81
CA PRO A 70 12.37 20.92 1.13
C PRO A 70 11.98 22.13 2.01
N GLU A 71 12.75 23.20 1.93
CA GLU A 71 12.41 24.46 2.59
C GLU A 71 11.52 25.30 1.67
N GLY A 72 10.38 25.77 2.19
CA GLY A 72 9.44 26.65 1.48
C GLY A 72 8.43 25.90 0.60
N GLU A 73 7.87 26.63 -0.38
CA GLU A 73 6.84 26.11 -1.27
C GLU A 73 7.35 24.91 -2.09
N TRP A 74 6.56 23.85 -2.10
CA TRP A 74 6.90 22.61 -2.80
C TRP A 74 5.78 22.15 -3.73
N LEU A 75 6.19 21.75 -4.93
CA LEU A 75 5.32 21.16 -5.94
C LEU A 75 5.73 19.71 -6.18
N CYS A 76 4.74 18.84 -6.39
CA CYS A 76 4.97 17.45 -6.76
C CYS A 76 5.52 17.33 -8.18
N SER A 77 6.04 16.15 -8.50
CA SER A 77 6.57 15.77 -9.80
C SER A 77 5.61 16.03 -10.98
N VAL A 78 4.29 15.94 -10.73
CA VAL A 78 3.24 16.21 -11.71
C VAL A 78 3.01 17.71 -11.92
N CYS A 79 3.02 18.49 -10.84
CA CYS A 79 2.75 19.93 -10.88
C CYS A 79 3.97 20.77 -11.25
N ARG A 80 5.20 20.24 -11.05
CA ARG A 80 6.42 20.99 -11.39
C ARG A 80 6.52 21.21 -12.90
N PRO A 81 6.85 22.43 -13.33
CA PRO A 81 7.09 22.70 -14.74
C PRO A 81 8.31 21.90 -15.25
N PRO A 82 8.26 21.40 -16.49
CA PRO A 82 9.38 20.67 -17.07
C PRO A 82 10.61 21.58 -17.12
N LYS A 83 11.75 21.09 -16.62
CA LYS A 83 13.02 21.83 -16.74
C LYS A 83 13.32 22.02 -18.23
N SER A 84 13.47 23.27 -18.65
CA SER A 84 13.72 23.64 -20.04
C SER A 84 14.87 22.81 -20.60
N LYS A 85 14.60 22.07 -21.69
CA LYS A 85 15.64 21.32 -22.40
C LYS A 85 16.65 22.34 -22.93
N ARG A 86 17.88 22.35 -22.38
CA ARG A 86 19.01 22.98 -23.07
C ARG A 86 19.18 22.24 -24.40
N PHE A 87 18.78 22.87 -25.50
CA PHE A 87 19.08 22.40 -26.84
C PHE A 87 20.60 22.28 -26.95
N ARG A 88 21.11 21.05 -26.98
CA ARG A 88 22.49 20.79 -27.38
C ARG A 88 22.52 21.02 -28.89
N HIS A 89 23.09 22.15 -29.31
CA HIS A 89 23.48 22.33 -30.70
C HIS A 89 24.53 21.26 -31.04
N PHE A 90 24.24 20.49 -32.09
CA PHE A 90 25.16 19.52 -32.69
C PHE A 90 26.31 20.22 -33.40
#